data_AF-A0A820IKK2-F1
#
_entry.id   AF-A0A820IKK2-F1
#
_cell.length_a   1.000
_cell.length_b   1.000
_cell.length_c   1.000
_cell.angle_alpha   90.00
_cell.angle_beta   90.00
_cell.angle_gamma   90.00
#
_symmetry.space_group_name_H-M   'P 1'
#
loop_
_entity.id
_entity.type
_entity.pdbx_description
1 polymer ?
#
loop_
_entity_poly.entity_id
_entity_poly.type
_entity_poly.pdbx_seq_one_letter_code
_entity_poly.pdbx_strand_id
1 'polypeptide(L)' 'AVGKYSHGGMMGMLNDLNIRHVGRHHSGIDDCKNIAEILKVLAERGYVFHENRKQ' A
#
# COMPACT_ATOMS: atom_id res chain seq x y z
N ALA A 1 -10.40 12.21 12.34
CA ALA A 1 -8.93 12.37 12.44
C ALA A 1 -8.35 12.18 11.04
N VAL A 2 -7.48 13.07 10.58
CA VAL A 2 -6.73 12.84 9.34
C VAL A 2 -5.68 11.76 9.64
N GLY A 3 -5.67 10.68 8.86
CA GLY A 3 -4.69 9.59 9.04
C GLY A 3 -3.26 10.10 8.87
N LYS A 4 -2.29 9.41 9.49
CA LYS A 4 -0.87 9.68 9.23
C LYS A 4 -0.48 9.09 7.88
N TYR A 5 0.26 9.84 7.07
CA TYR A 5 0.91 9.30 5.87
C TYR A 5 2.08 8.39 6.28
N SER A 6 2.14 7.20 5.69
CA SER A 6 3.26 6.28 5.84
C SER A 6 4.53 6.94 5.30
N HIS A 7 5.58 7.02 6.12
CA HIS A 7 6.87 7.55 5.69
C HIS A 7 7.59 6.50 4.82
N GLY A 8 8.20 6.90 3.70
CA GLY A 8 8.94 5.97 2.83
C GLY A 8 8.11 5.27 1.74
N GLY A 9 6.94 5.81 1.38
CA GLY A 9 6.14 5.32 0.25
C GLY A 9 5.63 3.89 0.46
N MET A 10 5.76 3.04 -0.56
CA MET A 10 5.30 1.65 -0.51
C MET A 10 5.93 0.85 0.64
N MET A 11 7.23 0.99 0.87
CA MET A 11 7.93 0.26 1.93
C MET A 11 7.42 0.65 3.33
N GLY A 12 7.09 1.93 3.52
CA GLY A 12 6.44 2.41 4.74
C GLY A 12 5.09 1.75 4.97
N MET A 13 4.24 1.72 3.93
CA MET A 13 2.93 1.06 4.00
C MET A 13 3.05 -0.43 4.33
N LEU A 14 4.01 -1.14 3.72
CA LEU A 14 4.25 -2.56 4.03
C LEU A 14 4.65 -2.75 5.50
N ASN A 15 5.56 -1.92 6.01
CA ASN A 15 5.98 -1.97 7.41
C ASN A 15 4.82 -1.68 8.37
N ASP A 16 4.06 -0.60 8.14
CA ASP A 16 2.94 -0.19 9.00
C ASP A 16 1.81 -1.23 9.03
N LEU A 17 1.62 -1.97 7.92
CA LEU A 17 0.61 -3.02 7.80
C LEU A 17 1.12 -4.41 8.21
N ASN A 18 2.41 -4.55 8.58
CA ASN A 18 3.09 -5.81 8.84
C ASN A 18 3.03 -6.80 7.66
N ILE A 19 3.17 -6.28 6.43
CA ILE A 19 3.22 -7.07 5.19
C ILE A 19 4.69 -7.28 4.81
N ARG A 20 5.08 -8.52 4.55
CA ARG A 20 6.42 -8.84 4.05
C ARG A 20 6.56 -8.38 2.60
N HIS A 21 7.59 -7.56 2.33
CA HIS A 21 7.96 -7.22 0.95
C HIS A 21 8.34 -8.47 0.15
N VAL A 22 7.76 -8.60 -1.05
CA VAL A 22 8.03 -9.70 -1.99
C VAL A 22 8.77 -9.17 -3.22
N GLY A 23 9.76 -9.93 -3.69
CA GLY A 23 10.50 -9.62 -4.92
C GLY A 23 11.56 -8.54 -4.74
N ARG A 24 11.84 -7.78 -5.79
CA ARG A 24 12.89 -6.75 -5.82
C ARG A 24 12.28 -5.35 -5.82
N HIS A 25 12.73 -4.50 -4.91
CA HIS A 25 12.33 -3.08 -4.91
C HIS A 25 12.77 -2.41 -6.22
N HIS A 26 11.87 -1.62 -6.82
CA HIS A 26 12.03 -1.02 -8.16
C HIS A 26 11.90 -1.98 -9.35
N SER A 27 11.39 -3.20 -9.11
CA SER A 27 10.85 -4.05 -10.17
C SER A 27 9.37 -3.70 -10.31
N GLY A 28 8.97 -3.10 -11.44
CA GLY A 28 7.60 -2.62 -11.61
C GLY A 28 6.53 -3.69 -11.38
N ILE A 29 6.80 -4.96 -11.76
CA ILE A 29 5.86 -6.06 -11.51
C ILE A 29 5.79 -6.47 -10.04
N ASP A 30 6.91 -6.41 -9.32
CA ASP A 30 6.92 -6.75 -7.89
C ASP A 30 6.30 -5.62 -7.06
N ASP A 31 6.55 -4.36 -7.43
CA ASP A 31 5.87 -3.21 -6.83
C ASP A 31 4.35 -3.32 -7.02
N CYS A 32 3.87 -3.72 -8.21
CA CYS A 32 2.43 -4.00 -8.44
C CYS A 32 1.88 -5.09 -7.50
N LYS A 33 2.62 -6.19 -7.28
CA LYS A 33 2.19 -7.26 -6.36
C LYS A 33 2.12 -6.77 -4.92
N ASN A 34 3.12 -6.01 -4.47
CA ASN A 34 3.14 -5.44 -3.13
C ASN A 34 2.00 -4.42 -2.92
N ILE A 35 1.74 -3.56 -3.91
CA ILE A 35 0.60 -2.62 -3.88
C ILE A 35 -0.73 -3.38 -3.83
N ALA A 36 -0.89 -4.45 -4.63
CA ALA A 36 -2.10 -5.26 -4.59
C ALA A 36 -2.34 -5.89 -3.21
N GLU A 37 -1.29 -6.38 -2.53
CA GLU A 37 -1.42 -6.93 -1.18
C GLU A 37 -1.78 -5.84 -0.15
N ILE A 38 -1.21 -4.64 -0.27
CA ILE A 38 -1.61 -3.48 0.55
C ILE A 38 -3.10 -3.19 0.36
N LEU A 39 -3.58 -3.12 -0.88
CA LEU A 39 -4.99 -2.84 -1.18
C LEU A 39 -5.91 -3.92 -0.60
N LYS A 40 -5.52 -5.19 -0.73
CA LYS A 40 -6.26 -6.33 -0.18
C LYS A 40 -6.39 -6.24 1.34
N VAL A 41 -5.28 -6.03 2.07
CA VAL A 41 -5.30 -5.94 3.54
C VAL A 41 -6.17 -4.76 4.02
N LEU A 42 -6.12 -3.62 3.32
CA LEU A 42 -6.96 -2.47 3.66
C LEU A 42 -8.45 -2.77 3.40
N ALA A 43 -8.79 -3.42 2.29
CA ALA A 43 -10.16 -3.86 2.00
C ALA A 43 -10.69 -4.84 3.05
N GLU A 44 -9.88 -5.83 3.45
CA GLU A 44 -10.21 -6.80 4.50
C GLU A 44 -10.44 -6.14 5.87
N ARG A 45 -9.79 -4.99 6.13
CA ARG A 45 -10.01 -4.16 7.33
C ARG A 45 -11.22 -3.23 7.20
N GLY A 46 -11.98 -3.30 6.11
CA GLY A 46 -13.20 -2.54 5.88
C GLY A 46 -12.99 -1.16 5.23
N TYR A 47 -11.80 -0.87 4.69
CA TYR A 47 -11.58 0.37 3.94
C TYR A 47 -12.24 0.32 2.56
N VAL A 48 -12.95 1.39 2.19
CA VAL A 48 -13.56 1.55 0.86
C VAL A 48 -12.73 2.54 0.04
N PHE A 49 -12.23 2.08 -1.10
CA PHE A 49 -11.40 2.90 -1.99
C PHE A 49 -12.24 3.86 -2.84
N HIS A 50 -11.74 5.07 -3.01
CA HIS A 50 -12.30 6.10 -3.87
C HIS A 50 -11.21 6.73 -4.73
N GLU A 51 -11.54 7.15 -5.94
CA GLU A 51 -10.64 7.92 -6.77
C GLU A 51 -10.36 9.29 -6.13
N ASN A 52 -9.09 9.60 -5.90
CA ASN A 52 -8.65 10.84 -5.25
C ASN A 52 -7.85 11.75 -6.19
N ARG A 53 -7.84 11.47 -7.50
CA ARG A 53 -7.17 12.30 -8.50
C ARG A 53 -7.85 13.66 -8.56
N LYS A 54 -7.08 14.74 -8.39
CA LYS A 54 -7.54 16.10 -8.72
C LYS A 54 -7.26 16.32 -10.20
N GLN A 55 -8.29 16.66 -10.97
CA GLN A 55 -8.13 17.10 -12.37
C GLN A 55 -7.37 18.42 -12.42
#